data_AF-A0A955H9A2-F1
#
_entry.id   AF-A0A955H9A2-F1
#
_cell.length_a   1.000
_cell.length_b   1.000
_cell.length_c   1.000
_cell.angle_alpha   90.00
_cell.angle_beta   90.00
_cell.angle_gamma   90.00
#
_symmetry.space_group_name_H-M   'P 1'
#
loop_
_entity.id
_entity.type
_entity.pdbx_description
1 polymer ?
#
loop_
_entity_poly.entity_id
_entity_poly.type
_entity_poly.pdbx_seq_one_letter_code
_entity_poly.pdbx_strand_id
1 'polypeptide(L)'
;MQKYFELVGAVLILFFMGLVLWQSTDRVEAPIDAKQMEEEIIEEQDSLTNESDEYESPDSEFAIPEESQFACTMDAKMCPDGSYVGRTGPDCEFEACPAAENRETSKSITCSPESKINQACTREYRPVCGITQIQCVTTPCDPIEETYSNACEACAQGNVDSYVEGSCEPEAIYAN
;
A
#
# COMPACT_ATOMS: atom_id res chain seq x y z
N MET A 1 71.42 -22.02 -5.25
CA MET A 1 70.22 -22.86 -4.98
C MET A 1 69.18 -22.11 -4.14
N GLN A 2 69.52 -21.56 -2.97
CA GLN A 2 68.52 -20.95 -2.06
C GLN A 2 67.82 -19.68 -2.61
N LYS A 3 68.56 -18.78 -3.28
CA LYS A 3 67.95 -17.60 -3.95
C LYS A 3 67.01 -17.94 -5.11
N TYR A 4 67.14 -19.14 -5.68
CA TYR A 4 66.28 -19.61 -6.76
C TYR A 4 64.92 -20.07 -6.21
N PHE A 5 64.90 -20.73 -5.05
CA PHE A 5 63.66 -21.12 -4.38
C PHE A 5 62.82 -19.92 -3.93
N GLU A 6 63.45 -18.86 -3.40
CA GLU A 6 62.75 -17.61 -3.04
C GLU A 6 62.13 -16.93 -4.27
N LEU A 7 62.85 -16.88 -5.39
CA LEU A 7 62.35 -16.28 -6.63
C LEU A 7 61.19 -17.09 -7.23
N VAL A 8 61.31 -18.42 -7.26
CA VAL A 8 60.26 -19.32 -7.76
C VAL A 8 59.02 -19.26 -6.86
N GLY A 9 59.21 -19.19 -5.53
CA GLY A 9 58.13 -19.02 -4.56
C GLY A 9 57.36 -17.71 -4.78
N ALA A 10 58.05 -16.58 -4.94
CA ALA A 10 57.42 -15.29 -5.19
C ALA A 10 56.62 -15.27 -6.52
N VAL A 11 57.16 -15.88 -7.58
CA VAL A 11 56.47 -15.96 -8.88
C VAL A 11 55.21 -16.83 -8.80
N LEU A 12 55.25 -17.95 -8.08
CA LEU A 12 54.07 -18.79 -7.89
C LEU A 12 52.98 -18.07 -7.08
N ILE A 13 53.34 -17.37 -6.00
CA ILE A 13 52.38 -16.62 -5.18
C ILE A 13 51.68 -15.53 -6.00
N LEU A 14 52.43 -14.77 -6.80
CA LEU A 14 51.86 -13.73 -7.66
C LEU A 14 50.97 -14.31 -8.76
N PHE A 15 51.31 -15.47 -9.31
CA PHE A 15 50.47 -16.17 -10.29
C PHE A 15 49.14 -16.63 -9.66
N PHE A 16 49.17 -17.23 -8.47
CA PHE A 16 47.95 -17.63 -7.77
C PHE A 16 47.10 -16.43 -7.33
N MET A 17 47.69 -15.34 -6.85
CA MET A 17 46.96 -14.09 -6.57
C MET A 17 46.29 -13.53 -7.82
N GLY A 18 46.98 -13.57 -8.98
CA GLY A 18 46.40 -13.15 -10.25
C GLY A 18 45.21 -14.01 -10.69
N LEU A 19 45.29 -15.34 -10.50
CA LEU A 19 44.17 -16.25 -10.78
C LEU A 19 42.95 -16.01 -9.89
N VAL A 20 43.18 -15.75 -8.59
CA VAL A 20 42.09 -15.45 -7.64
C VAL A 20 41.42 -14.12 -7.98
N LEU A 21 42.21 -13.10 -8.33
CA LEU A 21 41.67 -11.80 -8.74
C LEU A 21 40.95 -11.86 -10.10
N TRP A 22 41.37 -12.73 -11.03
CA TRP A 22 40.63 -12.96 -12.28
C TRP A 22 39.28 -13.65 -12.02
N GLN A 23 39.20 -14.64 -11.14
CA GLN A 23 37.91 -15.29 -10.83
C GLN A 23 36.87 -14.35 -10.20
N SER A 24 37.28 -13.22 -9.61
CA SER A 24 36.36 -12.26 -8.99
C SER A 24 35.74 -11.23 -9.95
N THR A 25 36.17 -11.14 -11.22
CA THR A 25 35.74 -10.05 -12.12
C THR A 25 34.59 -10.40 -13.08
N ASP A 26 34.12 -11.64 -13.12
CA ASP A 26 33.00 -12.06 -13.97
C ASP A 26 31.71 -12.26 -13.16
N ARG A 27 31.17 -11.16 -12.64
CA ARG A 27 29.76 -11.06 -12.23
C ARG A 27 29.21 -9.68 -12.58
N VAL A 28 29.31 -9.32 -13.86
CA VAL A 28 28.51 -8.25 -14.43
C VAL A 28 27.25 -8.91 -14.98
N GLU A 29 26.11 -8.59 -14.37
CA GLU A 29 24.78 -8.97 -14.86
C GLU A 29 24.67 -8.84 -16.38
N ALA A 30 24.11 -9.87 -17.00
CA ALA A 30 23.54 -9.77 -18.34
C ALA A 30 22.47 -8.65 -18.35
N PRO A 31 22.34 -7.88 -19.45
CA PRO A 31 21.26 -6.92 -19.59
C PRO A 31 19.92 -7.66 -19.67
N ILE A 32 18.99 -7.22 -18.82
CA ILE A 32 17.58 -7.63 -18.84
C ILE A 32 17.02 -7.22 -20.21
N ASP A 33 16.55 -8.18 -20.99
CA ASP A 33 15.89 -7.98 -22.28
C ASP A 33 14.73 -6.98 -22.14
N ALA A 34 14.87 -5.82 -22.78
CA ALA A 34 13.84 -4.81 -22.95
C ALA A 34 12.88 -5.20 -24.09
N LYS A 35 12.14 -6.30 -23.91
CA LYS A 35 11.01 -6.70 -24.78
C LYS A 35 9.99 -7.50 -23.97
N GLN A 36 8.92 -6.84 -23.50
CA GLN A 36 7.55 -7.36 -23.33
C GLN A 36 6.79 -6.48 -22.32
N MET A 37 6.50 -5.24 -22.70
CA MET A 37 5.40 -4.48 -22.10
C MET A 37 5.11 -3.26 -22.96
N GLU A 38 4.56 -3.50 -24.16
CA GLU A 38 3.91 -2.42 -24.91
C GLU A 38 2.80 -2.87 -25.88
N GLU A 39 2.30 -4.12 -25.79
CA GLU A 39 1.19 -4.55 -26.66
C GLU A 39 0.36 -5.64 -25.98
N GLU A 40 -0.39 -5.30 -24.93
CA GLU A 40 -1.67 -5.97 -24.59
C GLU A 40 -2.43 -5.17 -23.53
N ILE A 41 -2.81 -3.92 -23.84
CA ILE A 41 -3.80 -3.17 -23.06
C ILE A 41 -4.79 -2.56 -24.07
N ILE A 42 -6.01 -3.10 -24.03
CA ILE A 42 -7.29 -2.62 -24.60
C ILE A 42 -7.57 -3.06 -26.05
N GLU A 43 -8.08 -4.28 -26.18
CA GLU A 43 -9.00 -4.70 -27.25
C GLU A 43 -10.44 -4.83 -26.69
N GLU A 44 -10.87 -3.91 -25.82
CA GLU A 44 -12.24 -3.97 -25.26
C GLU A 44 -12.90 -2.59 -25.18
N GLN A 45 -12.74 -1.79 -26.23
CA GLN A 45 -13.51 -0.56 -26.39
C GLN A 45 -14.11 -0.44 -27.80
N ASP A 46 -14.68 -1.55 -28.28
CA ASP A 46 -15.55 -1.56 -29.44
C ASP A 46 -16.74 -2.49 -29.22
N SER A 47 -17.74 -2.04 -28.44
CA SER A 47 -19.16 -2.41 -28.61
C SER A 47 -20.06 -1.68 -27.59
N LEU A 48 -20.00 -0.35 -27.53
CA LEU A 48 -21.20 0.42 -27.13
C LEU A 48 -21.90 0.89 -28.40
N THR A 49 -22.31 -0.07 -29.24
CA THR A 49 -23.36 0.14 -30.22
C THR A 49 -24.65 -0.39 -29.62
N ASN A 50 -25.40 0.53 -29.03
CA ASN A 50 -26.79 0.77 -29.41
C ASN A 50 -27.69 -0.49 -29.50
N GLU A 51 -28.22 -0.91 -28.36
CA GLU A 51 -29.45 -1.72 -28.34
C GLU A 51 -30.55 -0.86 -27.71
N SER A 52 -31.15 -0.03 -28.56
CA SER A 52 -32.43 0.61 -28.30
C SER A 52 -33.52 -0.46 -28.52
N ASP A 53 -33.70 -1.32 -27.52
CA ASP A 53 -34.85 -2.22 -27.51
C ASP A 53 -36.09 -1.47 -27.04
N GLU A 54 -36.96 -1.27 -28.02
CA GLU A 54 -38.35 -0.87 -27.93
C GLU A 54 -39.10 -1.86 -27.03
N TYR A 55 -39.31 -1.53 -25.75
CA TYR A 55 -40.19 -2.31 -24.89
C TYR A 55 -41.64 -2.01 -25.27
N GLU A 56 -42.16 -2.83 -26.18
CA GLU A 56 -43.57 -2.88 -26.54
C GLU A 56 -44.37 -3.47 -25.36
N SER A 57 -45.24 -2.64 -24.80
CA SER A 57 -46.15 -2.97 -23.70
C SER A 57 -47.07 -4.14 -24.06
N PRO A 58 -47.05 -5.27 -23.32
CA PRO A 58 -48.17 -6.19 -23.30
C PRO A 58 -49.08 -5.80 -22.14
N ASP A 59 -50.13 -5.06 -22.48
CA ASP A 59 -51.25 -4.78 -21.60
C ASP A 59 -51.89 -6.12 -21.19
N SER A 60 -51.61 -6.59 -19.98
CA SER A 60 -52.40 -7.66 -19.37
C SER A 60 -52.72 -7.31 -17.93
N GLU A 61 -54.01 -7.06 -17.73
CA GLU A 61 -54.65 -6.81 -16.44
C GLU A 61 -54.50 -8.04 -15.55
N PHE A 62 -53.46 -8.04 -14.71
CA PHE A 62 -53.34 -8.96 -13.60
C PHE A 62 -53.53 -8.17 -12.30
N ALA A 63 -54.72 -8.28 -11.73
CA ALA A 63 -55.06 -7.69 -10.44
C ALA A 63 -54.26 -8.39 -9.32
N ILE A 64 -53.14 -7.77 -8.92
CA ILE A 64 -52.39 -8.15 -7.71
C ILE A 64 -53.10 -7.55 -6.50
N PRO A 65 -53.28 -8.29 -5.38
CA PRO A 65 -53.83 -7.74 -4.15
C PRO A 65 -52.97 -6.56 -3.67
N GLU A 66 -53.58 -5.52 -3.10
CA GLU A 66 -52.87 -4.36 -2.55
C GLU A 66 -51.97 -4.69 -1.34
N GLU A 67 -50.87 -5.37 -1.61
CA GLU A 67 -49.66 -5.31 -0.79
C GLU A 67 -48.79 -4.24 -1.44
N SER A 68 -48.76 -3.06 -0.83
CA SER A 68 -48.09 -1.88 -1.36
C SER A 68 -46.66 -2.21 -1.79
N GLN A 69 -46.37 -2.08 -3.09
CA GLN A 69 -45.01 -2.10 -3.59
C GLN A 69 -44.32 -0.84 -3.11
N PHE A 70 -43.75 -0.92 -1.92
CA PHE A 70 -43.00 0.15 -1.31
C PHE A 70 -41.56 0.10 -1.84
N ALA A 71 -41.19 1.10 -2.64
CA ALA A 71 -39.87 1.22 -3.22
C ALA A 71 -39.16 2.44 -2.62
N CYS A 72 -37.99 2.24 -2.02
CA CYS A 72 -37.11 3.32 -1.60
C CYS A 72 -36.24 3.82 -2.75
N THR A 73 -35.73 5.05 -2.61
CA THR A 73 -34.71 5.58 -3.52
C THR A 73 -33.41 4.77 -3.39
N MET A 74 -32.70 4.62 -4.50
CA MET A 74 -31.42 3.88 -4.57
C MET A 74 -30.24 4.72 -4.06
N ASP A 75 -30.45 5.44 -2.96
CA ASP A 75 -29.40 6.24 -2.34
C ASP A 75 -28.51 5.34 -1.48
N ALA A 76 -27.20 5.58 -1.53
CA ALA A 76 -26.21 4.90 -0.69
C ALA A 76 -25.53 5.90 0.24
N LYS A 77 -25.37 5.53 1.51
CA LYS A 77 -24.59 6.27 2.50
C LYS A 77 -23.33 5.48 2.81
N MET A 78 -22.18 6.14 2.70
CA MET A 78 -20.88 5.56 3.09
C MET A 78 -20.77 5.51 4.62
N CYS A 79 -20.37 4.35 5.13
CA CYS A 79 -20.09 4.10 6.54
C CYS A 79 -18.61 4.34 6.87
N PRO A 80 -18.25 4.55 8.15
CA PRO A 80 -16.86 4.77 8.57
C PRO A 80 -15.91 3.61 8.27
N ASP A 81 -16.43 2.41 8.05
CA ASP A 81 -15.67 1.21 7.64
C ASP A 81 -15.43 1.15 6.11
N GLY A 82 -15.95 2.13 5.35
CA GLY A 82 -15.89 2.17 3.90
C GLY A 82 -16.99 1.35 3.20
N SER A 83 -17.86 0.67 3.94
CA SER A 83 -19.04 0.00 3.38
C SER A 83 -20.13 1.02 2.99
N TYR A 84 -21.15 0.56 2.26
CA TYR A 84 -22.29 1.40 1.88
C TYR A 84 -23.59 0.76 2.36
N VAL A 85 -24.46 1.58 2.95
CA VAL A 85 -25.81 1.19 3.37
C VAL A 85 -26.86 1.93 2.56
N GLY A 86 -27.94 1.22 2.21
CA GLY A 86 -29.08 1.77 1.49
C GLY A 86 -30.19 2.24 2.43
N ARG A 87 -31.24 2.82 1.83
CA ARG A 87 -32.50 3.11 2.53
C ARG A 87 -33.36 1.86 2.64
N THR A 88 -33.92 1.59 3.81
CA THR A 88 -34.77 0.42 4.09
C THR A 88 -35.91 0.80 5.05
N GLY A 89 -36.90 -0.11 5.18
CA GLY A 89 -38.06 0.07 6.07
C GLY A 89 -39.14 1.02 5.54
N PRO A 90 -40.28 1.15 6.25
CA PRO A 90 -41.47 1.87 5.79
C PRO A 90 -41.27 3.40 5.64
N ASP A 91 -40.22 3.95 6.23
CA ASP A 91 -39.88 5.37 6.17
C ASP A 91 -38.65 5.66 5.27
N CYS A 92 -38.10 4.64 4.59
CA CYS A 92 -36.90 4.75 3.75
C CYS A 92 -35.71 5.43 4.46
N GLU A 93 -35.45 5.02 5.69
CA GLU A 93 -34.29 5.49 6.46
C GLU A 93 -33.05 4.66 6.14
N PHE A 94 -31.86 5.23 6.31
CA PHE A 94 -30.62 4.48 6.13
C PHE A 94 -30.52 3.37 7.18
N GLU A 95 -30.19 2.16 6.73
CA GLU A 95 -29.86 1.07 7.64
C GLU A 95 -28.67 1.46 8.54
N ALA A 96 -28.64 0.93 9.76
CA ALA A 96 -27.51 1.13 10.64
C ALA A 96 -26.24 0.58 9.99
N CYS A 97 -25.14 1.34 10.07
CA CYS A 97 -23.84 0.81 9.66
C CYS A 97 -23.51 -0.45 10.47
N PRO A 98 -22.86 -1.45 9.87
CA PRO A 98 -22.38 -2.60 10.62
C PRO A 98 -21.53 -2.10 11.80
N ALA A 99 -21.75 -2.68 12.98
CA ALA A 99 -20.87 -2.41 14.11
C ALA A 99 -19.45 -2.71 13.64
N ALA A 100 -18.56 -1.71 13.74
CA ALA A 100 -17.22 -1.74 13.18
C ALA A 100 -16.36 -2.85 13.83
N GLU A 101 -16.64 -4.11 13.51
CA GLU A 101 -15.76 -5.24 13.78
C GLU A 101 -14.58 -5.28 12.80
N ASN A 102 -14.59 -4.37 11.83
CA ASN A 102 -13.45 -4.02 11.02
C ASN A 102 -13.06 -2.55 11.26
N ARG A 103 -12.82 -2.20 12.53
CA ARG A 103 -11.61 -1.40 12.75
C ARG A 103 -10.50 -2.30 12.27
N GLU A 104 -10.04 -2.11 11.03
CA GLU A 104 -8.63 -2.39 10.78
C GLU A 104 -7.91 -1.68 11.90
N THR A 105 -7.51 -2.42 12.93
CA THR A 105 -6.58 -1.95 13.94
C THR A 105 -5.46 -1.40 13.09
N SER A 106 -5.38 -0.07 13.00
CA SER A 106 -4.41 0.65 12.20
C SER A 106 -3.11 -0.09 12.37
N LYS A 107 -2.73 -0.86 11.35
CA LYS A 107 -1.73 -1.90 11.54
C LYS A 107 -0.44 -1.16 11.80
N SER A 108 -0.06 -1.05 13.07
CA SER A 108 1.11 -0.27 13.44
C SER A 108 2.33 -1.06 12.99
N ILE A 109 2.95 -0.58 11.93
CA ILE A 109 4.14 -1.19 11.37
C ILE A 109 5.32 -0.64 12.16
N THR A 110 6.01 -1.53 12.87
CA THR A 110 7.22 -1.17 13.62
C THR A 110 8.39 -1.00 12.66
N CYS A 111 9.16 0.08 12.82
CA CYS A 111 10.38 0.28 12.05
C CYS A 111 11.45 -0.73 12.47
N SER A 112 11.95 -1.54 11.53
CA SER A 112 13.07 -2.45 11.80
C SER A 112 14.39 -1.67 11.95
N PRO A 113 15.41 -2.24 12.59
CA PRO A 113 16.74 -1.63 12.68
C PRO A 113 17.35 -1.31 11.31
N GLU A 114 17.11 -2.14 10.29
CA GLU A 114 17.57 -1.89 8.92
C GLU A 114 16.88 -0.66 8.31
N SER A 115 15.57 -0.53 8.51
CA SER A 115 14.82 0.63 8.00
C SER A 115 15.25 1.95 8.65
N LYS A 116 15.74 1.91 9.90
CA LYS A 116 16.23 3.09 10.62
C LYS A 116 17.58 3.62 10.14
N ILE A 117 18.36 2.80 9.42
CA ILE A 117 19.69 3.18 8.91
C ILE A 117 19.70 3.46 7.41
N ASN A 118 18.54 3.44 6.75
CA ASN A 118 18.43 3.73 5.34
C ASN A 118 18.88 5.18 5.06
N GLN A 119 19.94 5.34 4.28
CA GLN A 119 20.50 6.66 3.92
C GLN A 119 19.78 7.32 2.74
N ALA A 120 18.99 6.55 1.98
CA ALA A 120 18.30 7.01 0.79
C ALA A 120 16.89 6.42 0.73
N CYS A 121 15.91 7.30 0.53
CA CYS A 121 14.51 6.95 0.31
C CYS A 121 14.07 7.40 -1.08
N THR A 122 13.10 6.68 -1.65
CA THR A 122 12.42 7.11 -2.88
C THR A 122 11.55 8.32 -2.58
N ARG A 123 11.36 9.20 -3.57
CA ARG A 123 10.46 10.36 -3.47
C ARG A 123 9.00 10.00 -3.74
N GLU A 124 8.60 8.83 -3.28
CA GLU A 124 7.22 8.38 -3.37
C GLU A 124 6.38 9.08 -2.30
N TYR A 125 5.20 9.58 -2.67
CA TYR A 125 4.27 10.20 -1.74
C TYR A 125 3.18 9.21 -1.36
N ARG A 126 3.36 8.55 -0.22
CA ARG A 126 2.42 7.60 0.40
C ARG A 126 2.46 7.85 1.91
N PRO A 127 1.71 8.86 2.39
CA PRO A 127 1.93 9.42 3.71
C PRO A 127 1.70 8.40 4.81
N VAL A 128 2.47 8.52 5.89
CA VAL A 128 2.34 7.70 7.10
C VAL A 128 2.34 8.59 8.34
N CYS A 129 1.67 8.12 9.37
CA CYS A 129 1.64 8.75 10.68
C CYS A 129 2.62 8.01 11.59
N GLY A 130 3.77 8.62 11.87
CA GLY A 130 4.82 8.00 12.68
C GLY A 130 4.77 8.46 14.12
N ILE A 131 4.97 7.52 15.04
CA ILE A 131 5.04 7.74 16.48
C ILE A 131 6.51 7.89 16.87
N THR A 132 6.87 9.06 17.39
CA THR A 132 8.24 9.36 17.85
C THR A 132 8.33 9.27 19.37
N GLN A 133 9.28 8.48 19.87
CA GLN A 133 9.65 8.49 21.29
C GLN A 133 10.61 9.66 21.58
N ILE A 134 10.07 10.80 22.00
CA ILE A 134 10.91 11.90 22.50
C ILE A 134 11.32 11.61 23.95
N GLN A 135 12.58 11.91 24.28
CA GLN A 135 13.05 12.05 25.66
C GLN A 135 12.74 13.48 26.14
N CYS A 136 11.52 13.72 26.63
CA CYS A 136 11.13 15.05 27.10
C CYS A 136 11.80 15.38 28.45
N VAL A 137 11.96 16.68 28.70
CA VAL A 137 12.59 17.21 29.93
C VAL A 137 11.64 17.09 31.15
N THR A 138 10.32 17.06 30.94
CA THR A 138 9.32 16.93 32.00
C THR A 138 8.37 15.76 31.74
N THR A 139 8.15 14.92 32.75
CA THR A 139 7.27 13.73 32.71
C THR A 139 5.79 14.09 32.92
N PRO A 140 4.81 13.32 32.38
CA PRO A 140 4.91 12.20 31.44
C PRO A 140 5.04 12.68 29.99
N CYS A 141 5.78 11.93 29.18
CA CYS A 141 5.92 12.16 27.75
C CYS A 141 4.80 11.46 27.00
N ASP A 142 3.88 12.21 26.42
CA ASP A 142 2.97 11.66 25.43
C ASP A 142 3.73 11.52 24.09
N PRO A 143 3.67 10.36 23.42
CA PRO A 143 4.28 10.20 22.10
C PRO A 143 3.71 11.22 21.13
N ILE A 144 4.58 11.88 20.35
CA ILE A 144 4.12 12.78 19.30
C ILE A 144 3.86 12.01 18.02
N GLU A 145 2.79 12.38 17.34
CA GLU A 145 2.41 11.85 16.04
C GLU A 145 2.76 12.88 14.96
N GLU A 146 3.59 12.50 14.00
CA GLU A 146 4.01 13.36 12.90
C GLU A 146 3.76 12.69 11.55
N THR A 147 3.35 13.48 10.56
CA THR A 147 3.12 12.99 9.20
C THR A 147 4.42 12.99 8.41
N TYR A 148 4.76 11.86 7.80
CA TYR A 148 5.91 11.70 6.92
C TYR A 148 5.48 11.39 5.49
N SER A 149 6.29 11.76 4.49
CA SER A 149 5.94 11.62 3.07
C SER A 149 5.75 10.16 2.65
N ASN A 150 6.55 9.26 3.23
CA ASN A 150 6.45 7.81 3.06
C ASN A 150 7.07 7.06 4.24
N ALA A 151 6.81 5.75 4.28
CA ALA A 151 7.32 4.83 5.30
C ALA A 151 8.85 4.83 5.44
N CYS A 152 9.59 4.97 4.33
CA CYS A 152 11.05 5.01 4.37
C CYS A 152 11.52 6.28 5.09
N GLU A 153 11.00 7.44 4.72
CA GLU A 153 11.34 8.72 5.35
C GLU A 153 10.97 8.75 6.84
N ALA A 154 9.86 8.12 7.22
CA ALA A 154 9.50 7.96 8.63
C ALA A 154 10.55 7.16 9.40
N CYS A 155 10.87 5.94 8.95
CA CYS A 155 11.82 5.09 9.67
C CYS A 155 13.27 5.59 9.61
N ALA A 156 13.70 6.16 8.47
CA ALA A 156 15.08 6.60 8.24
C ALA A 156 15.53 7.76 9.16
N GLN A 157 14.61 8.44 9.83
CA GLN A 157 14.95 9.46 10.83
C GLN A 157 15.51 8.86 12.12
N GLY A 158 15.26 7.57 12.39
CA GLY A 158 15.82 6.82 13.52
C GLY A 158 15.06 6.98 14.84
N ASN A 159 14.36 8.10 15.05
CA ASN A 159 13.54 8.40 16.25
C ASN A 159 12.07 7.93 16.15
N VAL A 160 11.62 7.49 14.97
CA VAL A 160 10.28 6.92 14.77
C VAL A 160 10.32 5.43 15.13
N ASP A 161 9.39 4.98 15.97
CA ASP A 161 9.33 3.56 16.39
C ASP A 161 8.34 2.73 15.60
N SER A 162 7.17 3.29 15.33
CA SER A 162 6.15 2.65 14.51
C SER A 162 5.36 3.69 13.76
N TYR A 163 4.76 3.28 12.65
CA TYR A 163 3.88 4.13 11.86
C TYR A 163 2.59 3.41 11.48
N VAL A 164 1.58 4.20 11.15
CA VAL A 164 0.31 3.78 10.56
C VAL A 164 0.21 4.38 9.17
N GLU A 165 -0.42 3.67 8.23
CA GLU A 165 -0.67 4.21 6.89
C GLU A 165 -1.67 5.38 6.93
N GLY A 166 -1.40 6.44 6.18
CA GLY A 166 -2.18 7.68 6.19
C GLY A 166 -1.51 8.82 6.95
N SER A 167 -1.96 10.05 6.75
CA SER A 167 -1.50 11.21 7.50
C SER A 167 -1.99 11.19 8.95
N CYS A 168 -1.27 11.84 9.86
CA CYS A 168 -1.78 12.06 11.21
C CYS A 168 -2.94 13.05 11.17
N GLU A 169 -4.14 12.57 11.48
CA GLU A 169 -5.30 13.43 11.72
C GLU A 169 -5.43 13.65 13.22
N PRO A 170 -5.36 14.89 13.72
CA PRO A 170 -5.36 15.14 15.16
C PRO A 170 -6.66 14.71 15.88
N GLU A 171 -7.72 14.28 15.18
CA GLU A 171 -9.03 14.06 15.81
C GLU A 171 -9.91 12.98 15.14
N ALA A 172 -9.38 11.80 14.82
CA ALA A 172 -10.24 10.64 14.53
C ALA A 172 -11.04 10.12 15.77
N ILE A 173 -11.00 10.84 16.90
CA ILE A 173 -11.69 10.52 18.16
C ILE A 173 -12.96 11.40 18.37
N TYR A 174 -13.16 12.49 17.60
CA TYR A 174 -14.34 13.38 17.75
C TYR A 174 -15.32 13.34 16.57
N ALA A 175 -15.31 12.29 15.75
CA ALA A 175 -16.43 12.00 14.84
C ALA A 175 -17.52 11.22 15.59
N ASN A 176 -18.28 11.91 16.47
CA ASN A 176 -19.64 11.55 16.90
C ASN A 176 -20.37 12.80 17.42
#